data_AF-A0A0C1IX00-F1
#
_entry.id   AF-A0A0C1IX00-F1
#
_cell.length_a   1.000
_cell.length_b   1.000
_cell.length_c   1.000
_cell.angle_alpha   90.00
_cell.angle_beta   90.00
_cell.angle_gamma   90.00
#
_symmetry.space_group_name_H-M   'P 1'
#
loop_
_entity.id
_entity.type
_entity.pdbx_description
1 polymer ?
#
loop_
_entity_poly.entity_id
_entity_poly.type
_entity_poly.pdbx_seq_one_letter_code
_entity_poly.pdbx_strand_id
1 'polypeptide(L)'
;MRELITSLEFWIAMAAAIALKLRASPTITCFGAIATTVSAVACALVFTQPLVAWLDLDGETYTYAVSALIALTGEHISRQILSLGIEDAFRLWRGKK
;
A
#
# COMPACT_ATOMS: atom_id res chain seq x y z
N MET A 1 3.19 -13.93 -6.25
CA MET A 1 2.93 -13.84 -4.78
C MET A 1 3.89 -14.69 -3.95
N ARG A 2 4.04 -16.00 -4.22
CA ARG A 2 4.93 -16.87 -3.42
C ARG A 2 6.40 -16.41 -3.45
N GLU A 3 6.88 -15.96 -4.62
CA GLU A 3 8.25 -15.45 -4.80
C GLU A 3 8.53 -14.13 -4.04
N LEU A 4 7.54 -13.24 -3.99
CA LEU A 4 7.63 -11.97 -3.25
C LEU A 4 7.83 -12.21 -1.75
N ILE A 5 7.08 -13.15 -1.16
CA ILE A 5 7.12 -13.42 0.28
C ILE A 5 8.44 -14.08 0.69
N THR A 6 9.09 -14.80 -0.23
CA THR A 6 10.38 -15.46 0.02
C THR A 6 11.59 -14.59 -0.29
N SER A 7 11.42 -13.49 -1.04
CA SER A 7 12.52 -12.59 -1.40
C SER A 7 12.98 -11.76 -0.21
N LEU A 8 14.30 -11.74 0.02
CA LEU A 8 14.93 -10.89 1.01
C LEU A 8 14.82 -9.40 0.61
N GLU A 9 14.97 -9.08 -0.67
CA GLU A 9 14.90 -7.70 -1.15
C GLU A 9 13.52 -7.08 -0.90
N PHE A 10 12.46 -7.87 -1.09
CA PHE A 10 11.10 -7.46 -0.75
C PHE A 10 10.98 -7.08 0.72
N TRP A 11 11.46 -7.91 1.64
CA TRP A 11 11.38 -7.64 3.08
C TRP A 11 12.23 -6.44 3.50
N ILE A 12 13.38 -6.22 2.89
CA ILE A 12 14.21 -5.02 3.13
C ILE A 12 13.47 -3.77 2.66
N ALA A 13 12.91 -3.78 1.46
CA ALA A 13 12.15 -2.67 0.90
C ALA A 13 10.90 -2.37 1.73
N MET A 14 10.19 -3.42 2.16
CA MET A 14 9.03 -3.33 3.05
C MET A 14 9.40 -2.76 4.42
N ALA A 15 10.48 -3.24 5.04
CA ALA A 15 10.93 -2.74 6.34
C ALA A 15 11.29 -1.24 6.26
N ALA A 16 11.99 -0.83 5.21
CA ALA A 16 12.30 0.59 4.97
C ALA A 16 11.02 1.43 4.79
N ALA A 17 10.07 0.95 3.99
CA ALA A 17 8.79 1.62 3.78
C ALA A 17 7.98 1.76 5.09
N ILE A 18 7.86 0.69 5.87
CA ILE A 18 7.15 0.69 7.15
C ILE A 18 7.84 1.63 8.15
N ALA A 19 9.18 1.58 8.27
CA ALA A 19 9.93 2.44 9.17
C ALA A 19 9.72 3.92 8.85
N LEU A 20 9.76 4.29 7.56
CA LEU A 20 9.44 5.65 7.10
C LEU A 20 8.02 6.06 7.47
N LYS A 21 7.06 5.15 7.31
CA LYS A 21 5.65 5.41 7.59
C LYS A 21 5.36 5.63 9.07
N LEU A 22 5.97 4.81 9.92
CA LEU A 22 5.88 4.95 11.37
C LEU A 22 6.55 6.25 11.83
N ARG A 23 7.70 6.61 11.25
CA ARG A 23 8.38 7.88 11.56
C ARG A 23 7.59 9.11 11.11
N ALA A 24 6.90 9.03 9.96
CA ALA A 24 6.12 10.13 9.42
C ALA A 24 4.81 10.41 10.18
N SER A 25 4.37 9.48 11.05
CA SER A 25 3.10 9.60 11.77
C SER A 25 3.34 9.92 13.26
N PRO A 26 3.12 11.16 13.70
CA PRO A 26 3.50 11.63 15.04
C PRO A 26 2.63 11.09 16.20
N THR A 27 1.49 10.44 15.91
CA THR A 27 0.53 9.96 16.93
C THR A 27 0.03 8.55 16.61
N ILE A 28 0.92 7.57 16.58
CA ILE A 28 0.53 6.16 16.41
C ILE A 28 0.44 5.46 17.77
N THR A 29 -0.71 4.87 18.07
CA THR A 29 -0.85 3.91 19.17
C THR A 29 -0.25 2.56 18.75
N CYS A 30 0.22 1.75 19.70
CA CYS A 30 0.86 0.45 19.38
C CYS A 30 -0.03 -0.44 18.50
N PHE A 31 -1.36 -0.44 18.76
CA PHE A 31 -2.33 -1.14 17.94
C PHE A 31 -2.47 -0.55 16.51
N GLY A 32 -2.42 0.78 16.39
CA GLY A 32 -2.38 1.46 15.10
C GLY A 32 -1.15 1.09 14.27
N ALA A 33 0.02 0.99 14.90
CA ALA A 33 1.26 0.60 14.21
C ALA A 33 1.15 -0.80 13.60
N ILE A 34 0.58 -1.76 14.33
CA ILE A 34 0.35 -3.12 13.85
C ILE A 34 -0.62 -3.12 12.68
N ALA A 35 -1.77 -2.44 12.83
CA ALA A 35 -2.79 -2.38 11.78
C ALA A 35 -2.26 -1.72 10.49
N THR A 36 -1.53 -0.62 10.61
CA THR A 36 -0.82 0.06 9.51
C THR A 36 0.17 -0.86 8.83
N THR A 37 0.98 -1.60 9.60
CA THR A 37 1.98 -2.52 9.06
C THR A 37 1.33 -3.66 8.27
N VAL A 38 0.30 -4.29 8.84
CA VAL A 38 -0.44 -5.39 8.19
C VAL A 38 -1.14 -4.89 6.92
N SER A 39 -1.78 -3.73 6.98
CA SER A 39 -2.43 -3.10 5.82
C SER A 39 -1.42 -2.79 4.71
N ALA A 40 -0.25 -2.24 5.05
CA ALA A 40 0.80 -1.92 4.08
C ALA A 40 1.32 -3.18 3.38
N VAL A 41 1.62 -4.24 4.13
CA VAL A 41 2.07 -5.53 3.58
C VAL A 41 0.99 -6.15 2.68
N ALA A 42 -0.27 -6.16 3.15
CA ALA A 42 -1.39 -6.71 2.36
C ALA A 42 -1.57 -5.95 1.04
N CYS A 43 -1.54 -4.62 1.07
CA CYS A 43 -1.62 -3.79 -0.14
C CYS A 43 -0.47 -4.10 -1.10
N ALA A 44 0.77 -4.16 -0.60
CA ALA A 44 1.94 -4.47 -1.43
C ALA A 44 1.79 -5.85 -2.09
N LEU A 45 1.39 -6.88 -1.35
CA LEU A 45 1.25 -8.23 -1.91
C LEU A 45 0.15 -8.34 -2.99
N VAL A 46 -0.96 -7.62 -2.81
CA VAL A 46 -2.10 -7.69 -3.74
C VAL A 46 -1.89 -6.81 -4.96
N PHE A 47 -1.39 -5.58 -4.78
CA PHE A 47 -1.38 -4.58 -5.85
C PHE A 47 -0.07 -4.49 -6.62
N THR A 48 1.07 -4.97 -6.11
CA THR A 48 2.36 -4.83 -6.82
C THR A 48 2.34 -5.46 -8.20
N GLN A 49 1.95 -6.73 -8.30
CA GLN A 49 1.95 -7.46 -9.57
C GLN A 49 0.97 -6.86 -10.60
N PRO A 50 -0.30 -6.56 -10.23
CA PRO A 50 -1.21 -5.84 -11.12
C PRO A 50 -0.67 -4.48 -11.56
N LEU A 51 -0.04 -3.71 -10.67
CA LEU A 51 0.44 -2.36 -11.00
C LEU A 51 1.65 -2.40 -11.94
N VAL A 52 2.59 -3.32 -11.71
CA VAL A 52 3.74 -3.57 -12.61
C VAL A 52 3.25 -3.97 -13.99
N ALA A 53 2.29 -4.90 -14.07
CA ALA A 53 1.72 -5.34 -15.34
C ALA A 53 0.91 -4.23 -16.04
N TRP A 54 0.15 -3.43 -15.29
CA TRP A 54 -0.64 -2.33 -15.85
C TRP A 54 0.23 -1.19 -16.40
N LEU A 55 1.36 -0.92 -15.77
CA LEU A 55 2.34 0.07 -16.21
C LEU A 55 3.33 -0.48 -17.27
N ASP A 56 3.20 -1.75 -17.66
CA ASP A 56 4.11 -2.46 -18.58
C ASP A 56 5.59 -2.33 -18.15
N LEU A 57 5.82 -2.40 -16.83
CA LEU A 57 7.15 -2.28 -16.25
C LEU A 57 7.86 -3.64 -16.23
N ASP A 58 9.18 -3.59 -16.36
CA ASP A 58 10.02 -4.77 -16.16
C ASP A 58 9.87 -5.30 -14.72
N GLY A 59 9.27 -6.48 -14.61
CA GLY A 59 8.96 -7.12 -13.34
C GLY A 59 10.19 -7.52 -12.53
N GLU A 60 11.34 -7.78 -13.16
CA GLU A 60 12.55 -8.12 -12.41
C GLU A 60 13.16 -6.87 -11.75
N THR A 61 13.14 -5.75 -12.45
CA THR A 61 13.74 -4.50 -11.97
C THR A 61 12.83 -3.74 -11.01
N TYR A 62 11.53 -3.62 -11.32
CA TYR A 62 10.66 -2.64 -10.64
C TYR A 62 9.77 -3.23 -9.54
N THR A 63 9.65 -4.55 -9.42
CA THR A 63 8.75 -5.19 -8.46
C THR A 63 8.98 -4.72 -7.02
N TYR A 64 10.24 -4.66 -6.57
CA TYR A 64 10.53 -4.23 -5.19
C TYR A 64 10.26 -2.74 -4.98
N ALA A 65 10.64 -1.89 -5.94
CA ALA A 65 10.39 -0.45 -5.88
C ALA A 65 8.88 -0.14 -5.84
N VAL A 66 8.10 -0.79 -6.71
CA VAL A 66 6.65 -0.65 -6.75
C VAL A 66 6.02 -1.17 -5.46
N SER A 67 6.50 -2.29 -4.92
CA SER A 67 6.00 -2.81 -3.65
C SER A 67 6.22 -1.86 -2.46
N ALA A 68 7.39 -1.21 -2.39
CA ALA A 68 7.68 -0.20 -1.37
C ALA A 68 6.79 1.04 -1.53
N LEU A 69 6.58 1.51 -2.76
CA LEU A 69 5.69 2.62 -3.05
C LEU A 69 4.24 2.31 -2.66
N ILE A 70 3.75 1.11 -2.98
CA ILE A 70 2.41 0.66 -2.59
C ILE A 70 2.33 0.48 -1.08
N ALA A 71 3.37 -0.02 -0.41
CA ALA A 71 3.38 -0.10 1.05
C ALA A 71 3.29 1.29 1.70
N LEU A 72 3.94 2.30 1.13
CA LEU A 72 3.87 3.68 1.61
C LEU A 72 2.50 4.32 1.35
N THR A 73 1.92 4.10 0.16
CA THR A 73 0.73 4.84 -0.30
C THR A 73 -0.59 4.08 -0.14
N GLY A 74 -0.57 2.76 -0.26
CA GLY A 74 -1.75 1.89 -0.32
C GLY A 74 -2.68 2.05 0.87
N GLU A 75 -2.15 2.04 2.10
CA GLU A 75 -2.97 2.29 3.30
C GLU A 75 -3.63 3.68 3.28
N HIS A 76 -2.91 4.72 2.83
CA HIS A 76 -3.47 6.07 2.80
C HIS A 76 -4.61 6.16 1.80
N ILE A 77 -4.43 5.54 0.63
CA ILE A 77 -5.48 5.43 -0.40
C ILE A 77 -6.66 4.61 0.12
N SER A 78 -6.42 3.44 0.74
CA SER A 78 -7.49 2.62 1.33
C SER A 78 -8.25 3.38 2.41
N ARG A 79 -7.55 4.11 3.28
CA ARG A 79 -8.17 4.93 4.31
C ARG A 79 -8.97 6.08 3.72
N GLN A 80 -8.48 6.73 2.67
CA GLN A 80 -9.22 7.76 1.94
C GLN A 80 -10.50 7.19 1.31
N ILE A 81 -10.40 6.04 0.61
CA ILE A 81 -11.54 5.35 0.02
C ILE A 81 -12.59 4.98 1.09
N LEU A 82 -12.15 4.44 2.22
CA LEU A 82 -13.05 4.10 3.33
C LEU A 82 -13.65 5.34 4.00
N SER A 83 -12.88 6.44 4.10
CA SER A 83 -13.34 7.71 4.68
C SER A 83 -14.30 8.47 3.78
N LEU A 84 -14.27 8.22 2.46
CA LEU A 84 -15.19 8.84 1.52
C LEU A 84 -16.63 8.36 1.74
N GLY A 85 -16.88 7.30 2.51
CA GLY A 85 -18.23 6.76 2.69
C GLY A 85 -18.78 6.23 1.36
N ILE A 86 -19.38 5.05 1.38
CA ILE A 86 -19.98 4.49 0.16
C ILE A 86 -21.03 5.46 -0.41
N GLU A 87 -21.67 6.28 0.44
CA GLU A 87 -22.64 7.30 0.05
C GLU A 87 -22.04 8.50 -0.72
N ASP A 88 -20.91 9.08 -0.30
CA ASP A 88 -20.34 10.22 -1.03
C ASP A 88 -19.58 9.76 -2.29
N ALA A 89 -18.99 8.57 -2.29
CA ALA A 89 -18.44 7.96 -3.50
C ALA A 89 -19.55 7.72 -4.55
N PHE A 90 -20.73 7.27 -4.12
CA PHE A 90 -21.88 7.09 -5.01
C PHE A 90 -22.48 8.44 -5.45
N ARG A 91 -22.50 9.46 -4.59
CA ARG A 91 -22.93 10.83 -4.96
C ARG A 91 -22.00 11.50 -5.98
N LEU A 92 -20.68 11.36 -5.79
CA LEU A 92 -19.65 11.81 -6.73
C LEU A 92 -19.78 11.10 -8.08
N TRP A 93 -20.00 9.78 -8.08
CA TRP A 93 -20.22 9.02 -9.32
C TRP A 93 -21.53 9.39 -10.02
N ARG A 94 -22.57 9.77 -9.26
CA ARG A 94 -23.87 10.22 -9.79
C ARG A 94 -23.89 11.69 -10.21
N GLY A 95 -22.76 12.41 -10.13
CA GLY A 95 -22.62 13.80 -10.56
C GLY A 95 -23.43 14.82 -9.74
N LYS A 96 -23.93 14.45 -8.55
CA LYS A 96 -24.65 15.37 -7.68
C LYS A 96 -23.70 15.89 -6.61
N LYS A 97 -23.17 17.10 -6.85
CA LYS A 97 -22.51 17.94 -5.84
C LYS A 97 -23.46 18.24 -4.69
#